data_AF-A0A4Y9RCW6-F1
#
_entry.id   AF-A0A4Y9RCW6-F1
#
_cell.length_a   1.000
_cell.length_b   1.000
_cell.length_c   1.000
_cell.angle_alpha   90.00
_cell.angle_beta   90.00
_cell.angle_gamma   90.00
#
_symmetry.space_group_name_H-M   'P 1'
#
loop_
_entity.id
_entity.type
_entity.pdbx_description
1 polymer ?
#
loop_
_entity_poly.entity_id
_entity_poly.type
_entity_poly.pdbx_seq_one_letter_code
_entity_poly.pdbx_strand_id
1 'polypeptide(L)'
;MPDLLLAILHHVLVFGLFGMVVLERALVAAPVIDARRLARIDAGVGMTSALVLGVGVARVVWGGKGWAFYEANPFFWAKLATFMLIGLLSIGPTLSFLRWAKSARDRPDFQPAAVEITTTRNRLGIMALMFVPLVSFAAAMARWPF
;
A
#
# COMPACT_ATOMS: atom_id res chain seq x y z
N MET A 1 17.00 -20.67 7.21
CA MET A 1 17.05 -19.45 8.04
C MET A 1 16.67 -18.17 7.27
N PRO A 2 17.24 -17.82 6.09
CA PRO A 2 16.87 -16.58 5.40
C PRO A 2 15.41 -16.53 4.91
N ASP A 3 14.85 -17.68 4.52
CA ASP A 3 13.45 -17.79 4.09
C ASP A 3 12.44 -17.32 5.16
N LEU A 4 12.63 -17.74 6.42
CA LEU A 4 11.78 -17.34 7.54
C LEU A 4 11.86 -15.83 7.81
N LEU A 5 13.08 -15.27 7.80
CA LEU A 5 13.28 -13.84 8.03
C LEU A 5 12.63 -13.01 6.92
N LEU A 6 12.80 -13.40 5.66
CA LEU A 6 12.16 -12.74 4.52
C LEU A 6 10.63 -12.84 4.60
N ALA A 7 10.10 -13.99 5.05
CA ALA A 7 8.67 -14.14 5.26
C ALA A 7 8.16 -13.19 6.35
N ILE A 8 8.79 -13.17 7.53
CA ILE A 8 8.42 -12.26 8.64
C ILE A 8 8.46 -10.80 8.17
N LEU A 9 9.58 -10.40 7.56
CA LEU A 9 9.77 -9.05 7.05
C LEU A 9 8.69 -8.66 6.04
N HIS A 10 8.37 -9.54 5.08
CA HIS A 10 7.32 -9.28 4.10
C HIS A 10 5.95 -9.06 4.76
N HIS A 11 5.58 -9.86 5.78
CA HIS A 11 4.30 -9.68 6.47
C HIS A 11 4.29 -8.37 7.27
N VAL A 12 5.35 -8.06 8.01
CA VAL A 12 5.48 -6.80 8.75
C VAL A 12 5.33 -5.61 7.80
N LEU A 13 5.98 -5.64 6.64
CA LEU A 13 5.88 -4.59 5.63
C LEU A 13 4.46 -4.47 5.05
N VAL A 14 3.79 -5.59 4.73
CA VAL A 14 2.42 -5.57 4.18
C VAL A 14 1.41 -5.04 5.20
N PHE A 15 1.47 -5.49 6.45
CA PHE A 15 0.59 -5.01 7.51
C PHE A 15 0.90 -3.57 7.91
N GLY A 16 2.17 -3.19 7.94
CA GLY A 16 2.60 -1.80 8.13
C GLY A 16 2.08 -0.89 7.03
N LEU A 17 2.17 -1.31 5.77
CA LEU A 17 1.62 -0.59 4.62
C LEU A 17 0.11 -0.39 4.75
N PHE A 18 -0.63 -1.45 5.10
CA PHE A 18 -2.07 -1.35 5.37
C PHE A 18 -2.38 -0.34 6.49
N GLY A 19 -1.63 -0.41 7.59
CA GLY A 19 -1.77 0.52 8.71
C GLY A 19 -1.53 1.98 8.30
N MET A 20 -0.54 2.25 7.45
CA MET A 20 -0.26 3.59 6.94
C MET A 20 -1.40 4.10 6.04
N VAL A 21 -1.95 3.28 5.14
CA VAL A 21 -3.10 3.67 4.29
C VAL A 21 -4.33 3.99 5.13
N VAL A 22 -4.60 3.19 6.18
CA VAL A 22 -5.69 3.46 7.12
C VAL A 22 -5.43 4.76 7.91
N LEU A 23 -4.19 5.00 8.32
CA LEU A 23 -3.79 6.24 9.00
C LEU A 23 -4.01 7.47 8.10
N GLU A 24 -3.60 7.42 6.84
CA GLU A 24 -3.86 8.51 5.87
C GLU A 24 -5.36 8.78 5.75
N ARG A 25 -6.16 7.72 5.64
CA ARG A 25 -7.62 7.87 5.55
C ARG A 25 -8.21 8.54 6.79
N ALA A 26 -7.69 8.22 7.98
CA ALA A 26 -8.10 8.84 9.23
C ALA A 26 -7.66 10.31 9.31
N LEU A 27 -6.43 10.62 8.88
CA LEU A 27 -5.91 11.99 8.87
C LEU A 27 -6.62 12.90 7.87
N VAL A 28 -7.03 12.38 6.72
CA VAL A 28 -7.88 13.12 5.76
C VAL A 28 -9.26 13.43 6.33
N ALA A 29 -9.75 12.63 7.28
CA ALA A 29 -11.03 12.84 7.94
C ALA A 29 -10.96 13.78 9.16
N ALA A 30 -9.77 14.26 9.52
CA ALA A 30 -9.60 15.16 10.65
C ALA A 30 -10.24 16.54 10.37
N PRO A 31 -10.74 17.24 11.41
CA PRO A 31 -11.30 18.60 11.24
C PRO A 31 -10.30 19.61 10.68
N VAL A 32 -9.02 19.42 11.00
CA VAL A 32 -7.90 20.22 10.49
C VAL A 32 -6.88 19.28 9.90
N ILE A 33 -6.56 19.47 8.61
CA ILE A 33 -5.64 18.59 7.87
C ILE A 33 -4.24 19.21 7.90
N ASP A 34 -3.28 18.48 8.47
CA ASP A 34 -1.85 18.78 8.30
C ASP A 34 -1.34 18.15 6.99
N ALA A 35 -1.40 18.94 5.92
CA ALA A 35 -1.00 18.50 4.58
C ALA A 35 0.49 18.08 4.49
N ARG A 36 1.37 18.70 5.29
CA ARG A 36 2.81 18.38 5.26
C ARG A 36 3.10 17.06 5.97
N ARG A 37 2.40 16.78 7.07
CA ARG A 37 2.46 15.47 7.73
C ARG A 37 1.89 14.38 6.84
N LEU A 38 0.78 14.66 6.16
CA LEU A 38 0.14 13.70 5.25
C LEU A 38 1.07 13.32 4.10
N ALA A 39 1.70 14.29 3.43
CA ALA A 39 2.68 14.02 2.38
C ALA A 39 3.92 13.25 2.86
N ARG A 40 4.36 13.45 4.12
CA ARG A 40 5.48 12.67 4.70
C ARG A 40 5.08 11.21 4.97
N ILE A 41 3.86 10.98 5.44
CA ILE A 41 3.34 9.62 5.66
C ILE A 41 3.19 8.90 4.30
N ASP A 42 2.67 9.60 3.28
CA ASP A 42 2.51 9.07 1.93
C ASP A 42 3.85 8.72 1.26
N ALA A 43 4.90 9.51 1.48
CA ALA A 43 6.25 9.11 1.09
C ALA A 43 6.69 7.79 1.76
N GLY A 44 6.31 7.59 3.03
CA GLY A 44 6.49 6.34 3.76
C GLY A 44 5.69 5.17 3.18
N VAL A 45 4.45 5.40 2.74
CA VAL A 45 3.62 4.41 2.01
C VAL A 45 4.30 3.98 0.71
N GLY A 46 4.78 4.94 -0.08
CA GLY A 46 5.50 4.67 -1.32
C GLY A 46 6.79 3.86 -1.08
N MET A 47 7.61 4.27 -0.12
CA MET A 47 8.83 3.55 0.25
C MET A 47 8.54 2.14 0.76
N THR A 48 7.54 1.99 1.63
CA THR A 48 7.15 0.68 2.18
C THR A 48 6.62 -0.23 1.07
N SER A 49 5.88 0.31 0.11
CA SER A 49 5.39 -0.45 -1.06
C SER A 49 6.54 -0.99 -1.91
N ALA A 50 7.57 -0.17 -2.15
CA ALA A 50 8.78 -0.61 -2.85
C ALA A 50 9.52 -1.72 -2.08
N LEU A 51 9.62 -1.60 -0.75
CA LEU A 51 10.21 -2.64 0.09
C LEU A 51 9.39 -3.94 0.08
N VAL A 52 8.05 -3.87 0.10
CA VAL A 52 7.19 -5.06 -0.02
C VAL A 52 7.48 -5.80 -1.32
N LEU A 53 7.60 -5.09 -2.45
CA LEU A 53 7.94 -5.69 -3.74
C LEU A 53 9.35 -6.28 -3.74
N GLY A 54 10.36 -5.53 -3.26
CA GLY A 54 11.73 -6.01 -3.20
C GLY A 54 11.89 -7.28 -2.36
N VAL A 55 11.30 -7.30 -1.16
CA VAL A 55 11.28 -8.50 -0.30
C VAL A 55 10.44 -9.61 -0.92
N GLY A 56 9.34 -9.28 -1.62
CA GLY A 56 8.52 -10.24 -2.36
C GLY A 56 9.30 -10.97 -3.45
N VAL A 57 10.05 -10.23 -4.27
CA VAL A 57 10.95 -10.78 -5.30
C VAL A 57 12.05 -11.62 -4.65
N ALA A 58 12.64 -11.14 -3.56
CA ALA A 58 13.64 -11.90 -2.82
C ALA A 58 13.10 -13.26 -2.33
N ARG A 59 11.83 -13.32 -1.92
CA ARG A 59 11.17 -14.58 -1.55
C ARG A 59 10.91 -15.50 -2.74
N VAL A 60 10.69 -14.96 -3.93
CA VAL A 60 10.52 -15.78 -5.15
C VAL A 60 11.85 -16.39 -5.59
N VAL A 61 12.95 -15.62 -5.50
CA VAL A 61 14.29 -16.05 -5.95
C VAL A 61 15.00 -16.93 -4.93
N TRP A 62 14.98 -16.54 -3.66
CA TRP A 62 15.74 -17.21 -2.58
C TRP A 62 14.85 -17.92 -1.55
N GLY A 63 13.53 -17.93 -1.72
CA GLY A 63 12.61 -18.62 -0.83
C GLY A 63 12.51 -20.11 -1.10
N GLY A 64 11.93 -20.83 -0.14
CA GLY A 64 11.96 -22.30 -0.09
C GLY A 64 11.15 -23.05 -1.17
N LYS A 65 10.29 -22.37 -1.95
CA LYS A 65 9.39 -23.03 -2.92
C LYS A 65 9.93 -23.10 -4.36
N GLY A 66 10.94 -22.29 -4.70
CA GLY A 66 11.50 -22.21 -6.06
C GLY A 66 10.58 -21.54 -7.10
N TRP A 67 11.14 -21.06 -8.20
CA TRP A 67 10.42 -20.30 -9.24
C TRP A 67 9.23 -21.06 -9.86
N ALA A 68 9.41 -22.36 -10.14
CA ALA A 68 8.39 -23.18 -10.79
C ALA A 68 7.06 -23.23 -10.02
N PHE A 69 7.11 -23.12 -8.69
CA PHE A 69 5.90 -23.01 -7.87
C PHE A 69 5.14 -21.71 -8.12
N TYR A 70 5.85 -20.59 -8.28
CA TYR A 70 5.22 -19.28 -8.44
C TYR A 70 4.67 -19.06 -9.84
N GLU A 71 5.40 -19.48 -10.88
CA GLU A 71 4.99 -19.31 -12.28
C GLU A 71 3.67 -20.02 -12.58
N ALA A 72 3.53 -21.26 -12.12
CA ALA A 72 2.35 -22.08 -12.34
C ALA A 72 1.15 -21.71 -11.45
N ASN A 73 1.33 -20.86 -10.44
CA ASN A 73 0.31 -20.57 -9.45
C ASN A 73 -0.51 -19.31 -9.83
N PRO A 74 -1.78 -19.44 -10.24
CA PRO A 74 -2.58 -18.29 -10.66
C PRO A 74 -2.80 -17.28 -9.52
N PHE A 75 -2.82 -17.73 -8.27
CA PHE A 75 -2.99 -16.85 -7.10
C PHE A 75 -1.76 -15.99 -6.82
N PHE A 76 -0.57 -16.41 -7.25
CA PHE A 76 0.62 -15.57 -7.21
C PHE A 76 0.43 -14.35 -8.13
N TRP A 77 0.04 -14.58 -9.37
CA TRP A 77 -0.22 -13.50 -10.34
C TRP A 77 -1.40 -12.62 -9.93
N ALA A 78 -2.49 -13.18 -9.42
CA ALA A 78 -3.63 -12.42 -8.90
C ALA A 78 -3.24 -11.53 -7.71
N LYS A 79 -2.43 -12.05 -6.78
CA LYS A 79 -1.87 -11.28 -5.67
C LYS A 79 -1.01 -10.13 -6.18
N LEU A 80 -0.10 -10.40 -7.12
CA LEU A 80 0.79 -9.39 -7.69
C LEU A 80 0.00 -8.30 -8.43
N ALA A 81 -0.96 -8.68 -9.28
CA ALA A 81 -1.83 -7.75 -9.99
C ALA A 81 -2.64 -6.87 -9.03
N THR A 82 -3.15 -7.43 -7.95
CA THR A 82 -3.88 -6.68 -6.90
C THR A 82 -2.96 -5.67 -6.22
N PHE A 83 -1.72 -6.06 -5.90
CA PHE A 83 -0.74 -5.15 -5.32
C PHE A 83 -0.39 -4.00 -6.28
N MET A 84 -0.20 -4.28 -7.57
CA MET A 84 0.03 -3.26 -8.59
C MET A 84 -1.16 -2.32 -8.75
N LEU A 85 -2.39 -2.83 -8.67
CA LEU A 85 -3.59 -2.01 -8.70
C LEU A 85 -3.68 -1.07 -7.50
N ILE A 86 -3.32 -1.53 -6.29
CA ILE A 86 -3.23 -0.67 -5.10
C ILE A 86 -2.23 0.47 -5.33
N GLY A 87 -1.04 0.16 -5.88
CA GLY A 87 -0.04 1.17 -6.22
C GLY A 87 -0.52 2.16 -7.29
N LEU A 88 -1.27 1.70 -8.29
CA LEU A 88 -1.85 2.60 -9.29
C LEU A 88 -2.92 3.52 -8.67
N LEU A 89 -3.75 2.99 -7.78
CA LEU A 89 -4.77 3.76 -7.06
C LEU A 89 -4.15 4.79 -6.11
N SER A 90 -2.95 4.52 -5.58
CA SER A 90 -2.26 5.44 -4.65
C SER A 90 -1.76 6.72 -5.33
N ILE A 91 -1.55 6.72 -6.66
CA ILE A 91 -1.12 7.91 -7.41
C ILE A 91 -2.08 9.09 -7.17
N GLY A 92 -3.39 8.82 -7.13
CA GLY A 92 -4.40 9.85 -6.91
C GLY A 92 -4.22 10.60 -5.59
N PRO A 93 -4.28 9.91 -4.44
CA PRO A 93 -3.97 10.49 -3.12
C PRO A 93 -2.60 11.16 -3.04
N THR A 94 -1.53 10.53 -3.55
CA THR A 94 -0.17 11.11 -3.55
C THR A 94 -0.14 12.48 -4.22
N LEU A 95 -0.74 12.62 -5.41
CA LEU A 95 -0.80 13.90 -6.11
C LEU A 95 -1.60 14.95 -5.33
N SER A 96 -2.72 14.57 -4.70
CA SER A 96 -3.49 15.47 -3.83
C SER A 96 -2.64 15.96 -2.66
N PHE A 97 -1.95 15.05 -1.95
CA PHE A 97 -1.16 15.38 -0.77
C PHE A 97 0.02 16.28 -1.11
N LEU A 98 0.71 16.03 -2.22
CA LEU A 98 1.79 16.90 -2.70
C LEU A 98 1.27 18.31 -3.04
N ARG A 99 0.12 18.41 -3.71
CA ARG A 99 -0.51 19.70 -4.05
C ARG A 99 -0.95 20.46 -2.80
N TRP A 100 -1.52 19.78 -1.82
CA TRP A 100 -1.92 20.36 -0.55
C TRP A 100 -0.70 20.82 0.27
N ALA A 101 0.35 20.00 0.33
CA ALA A 101 1.58 20.35 1.03
C ALA A 101 2.27 21.56 0.41
N LYS A 102 2.24 21.69 -0.92
CA LYS A 102 2.71 22.90 -1.62
C LYS A 102 1.86 24.11 -1.26
N SER A 103 0.53 23.99 -1.31
CA SER A 103 -0.38 25.10 -0.98
C SER A 103 -0.25 25.57 0.47
N ALA A 104 -0.03 24.64 1.40
CA ALA A 104 0.23 24.92 2.82
C ALA A 104 1.64 25.48 3.11
N ARG A 105 2.54 25.54 2.12
CA ARG A 105 3.79 26.30 2.24
C ARG A 105 3.55 27.78 1.98
N ASP A 106 2.73 28.08 0.98
CA ASP A 106 2.48 29.46 0.56
C ASP A 106 1.37 30.13 1.39
N ARG A 107 0.44 29.33 1.95
CA ARG A 107 -0.70 29.80 2.74
C ARG A 107 -0.83 28.99 4.04
N PRO A 108 -0.46 29.55 5.21
CA PRO A 108 -0.51 28.83 6.48
C PRO A 108 -1.90 28.30 6.87
N ASP A 109 -2.96 29.02 6.49
CA ASP A 109 -4.36 28.65 6.80
C ASP A 109 -5.00 27.77 5.71
N PHE A 110 -4.21 27.22 4.80
CA PHE A 110 -4.73 26.39 3.72
C PHE A 110 -5.43 25.14 4.26
N GLN A 111 -6.67 24.92 3.82
CA GLN A 111 -7.38 23.67 3.97
C GLN A 111 -7.90 23.19 2.61
N PRO A 112 -7.82 21.88 2.29
CA PRO A 112 -8.39 21.32 1.07
C PRO A 112 -9.90 21.53 0.98
N ALA A 113 -10.43 21.62 -0.24
CA ALA A 113 -11.87 21.72 -0.44
C ALA A 113 -12.57 20.40 -0.05
N ALA A 114 -13.81 20.48 0.46
CA ALA A 114 -14.58 19.33 0.93
C ALA A 114 -14.74 18.20 -0.12
N VAL A 115 -14.85 18.58 -1.40
CA VAL A 115 -14.91 17.64 -2.52
C VAL A 115 -13.59 16.87 -2.65
N GLU A 116 -12.45 17.55 -2.59
CA GLU A 116 -11.13 16.89 -2.68
C GLU A 116 -10.88 15.95 -1.49
N ILE A 117 -11.31 16.34 -0.29
CA ILE A 117 -11.25 15.51 0.92
C ILE A 117 -12.06 14.24 0.70
N THR A 118 -13.31 14.36 0.26
CA THR A 118 -14.23 13.23 0.08
C THR A 118 -13.72 12.27 -1.00
N THR A 119 -13.28 12.79 -2.15
CA THR A 119 -12.69 11.97 -3.23
C THR A 119 -11.45 11.23 -2.74
N THR A 120 -10.54 11.92 -2.05
CA THR A 120 -9.29 11.31 -1.55
C THR A 120 -9.57 10.24 -0.49
N ARG A 121 -10.47 10.52 0.45
CA ARG A 121 -10.91 9.56 1.47
C ARG A 121 -11.56 8.31 0.86
N ASN A 122 -12.37 8.46 -0.19
CA ASN A 122 -12.99 7.33 -0.88
C ASN A 122 -11.95 6.47 -1.59
N ARG A 123 -10.98 7.09 -2.27
CA ARG A 123 -9.86 6.36 -2.91
C ARG A 123 -9.04 5.56 -1.89
N LEU A 124 -8.68 6.17 -0.75
CA LEU A 124 -7.98 5.47 0.33
C LEU A 124 -8.82 4.34 0.92
N GLY A 125 -10.15 4.50 1.00
CA GLY A 125 -11.07 3.44 1.40
C GLY A 125 -11.08 2.26 0.44
N ILE A 126 -11.11 2.53 -0.86
CA ILE A 126 -11.01 1.49 -1.91
C ILE A 126 -9.65 0.78 -1.83
N MET A 127 -8.56 1.52 -1.65
CA MET A 127 -7.23 0.94 -1.46
C MET A 127 -7.18 0.01 -0.25
N ALA A 128 -7.71 0.44 0.90
CA ALA A 128 -7.79 -0.41 2.10
C ALA A 128 -8.61 -1.68 1.86
N LEU A 129 -9.72 -1.59 1.12
CA LEU A 129 -10.54 -2.75 0.76
C LEU A 129 -9.80 -3.75 -0.14
N MET A 130 -8.92 -3.27 -1.03
CA MET A 130 -8.10 -4.13 -1.90
C MET A 130 -7.07 -4.99 -1.13
N PHE A 131 -6.81 -4.72 0.14
CA PHE A 131 -6.03 -5.65 0.97
C PHE A 131 -6.78 -6.96 1.26
N VAL A 132 -8.11 -6.98 1.18
CA VAL A 132 -8.90 -8.21 1.33
C VAL A 132 -8.56 -9.24 0.24
N PRO A 133 -8.73 -8.95 -1.07
CA PRO A 133 -8.31 -9.90 -2.10
C PRO A 133 -6.81 -10.17 -2.06
N LEU A 134 -5.96 -9.19 -1.72
CA LEU A 134 -4.51 -9.39 -1.59
C LEU A 134 -4.15 -10.48 -0.57
N VAL A 135 -4.76 -10.44 0.63
CA VAL A 135 -4.54 -11.42 1.69
C VAL A 135 -5.19 -12.77 1.33
N SER A 136 -6.38 -12.75 0.74
CA SER A 136 -7.06 -13.97 0.27
C SER A 136 -6.25 -14.72 -0.77
N PHE A 137 -5.70 -14.03 -1.78
CA PHE A 137 -4.84 -14.65 -2.78
C PHE A 137 -3.52 -15.15 -2.18
N ALA A 138 -2.94 -14.45 -1.20
CA ALA A 138 -1.78 -14.96 -0.47
C ALA A 138 -2.09 -16.26 0.28
N ALA A 139 -3.26 -16.35 0.92
CA ALA A 139 -3.70 -17.55 1.64
C ALA A 139 -4.04 -18.72 0.70
N ALA A 140 -4.65 -18.45 -0.46
CA ALA A 140 -4.94 -19.44 -1.49
C ALA A 140 -3.64 -19.95 -2.15
N MET A 141 -2.73 -19.05 -2.52
CA MET A 141 -1.40 -19.38 -3.06
C MET A 141 -0.65 -20.32 -2.12
N ALA A 142 -0.74 -20.12 -0.79
CA ALA A 142 -0.04 -20.95 0.18
C ALA A 142 -0.50 -22.42 0.20
N ARG A 143 -1.76 -22.69 -0.18
CA ARG A 143 -2.42 -24.01 -0.12
C ARG A 143 -2.57 -24.70 -1.47
N TRP A 144 -2.27 -23.99 -2.57
CA TRP A 144 -2.39 -24.52 -3.93
C TRP A 144 -1.39 -25.67 -4.20
N PRO A 145 -1.76 -26.70 -4.99
CA PRO A 145 -3.08 -26.98 -5.54
C PRO A 145 -3.96 -27.69 -4.51
N PHE A 146 -5.14 -27.15 -4.25
CA PHE A 146 -6.19 -27.79 -3.44
C PHE A 146 -7.42 -28.02 -4.32
#